data_AF-A0A9E1B1R4-F1
#
_entry.id   AF-A0A9E1B1R4-F1
#
_cell.length_a   1.000
_cell.length_b   1.000
_cell.length_c   1.000
_cell.angle_alpha   90.00
_cell.angle_beta   90.00
_cell.angle_gamma   90.00
#
_symmetry.space_group_name_H-M   'P 1'
#
loop_
_entity.id
_entity.type
_entity.pdbx_description
1 polymer ?
#
loop_
_entity_poly.entity_id
_entity_poly.type
_entity_poly.pdbx_seq_one_letter_code
_entity_poly.pdbx_strand_id
1 'polypeptide(L)'
;MSIEKVRAAFAAQGIADRIRELDESSATVALAAQALGCEPGRIAKTLSFQGKEQPILIVAAGEGKIDNHRFKERFGVKAKMLASEEVPERIGHAVGGVCPFADAPPSCSSPKIL
;
A
#
# COMPACT_ATOMS: atom_id res chain seq x y z
N MET A 1 -1.97 16.15 -1.26
CA MET A 1 -3.08 15.29 -1.77
C MET A 1 -3.19 13.92 -1.11
N SER A 2 -2.19 13.03 -1.15
CA SER A 2 -2.34 11.67 -0.55
C SER A 2 -2.47 11.70 0.99
N ILE A 3 -1.55 12.39 1.68
CA ILE A 3 -1.53 12.44 3.15
C ILE A 3 -2.74 13.18 3.74
N GLU A 4 -3.23 14.24 3.09
CA GLU A 4 -4.41 14.99 3.54
C GLU A 4 -5.66 14.12 3.54
N LYS A 5 -5.84 13.27 2.51
CA LYS A 5 -6.94 12.31 2.44
C LYS A 5 -6.87 11.27 3.57
N VAL A 6 -5.67 10.73 3.82
CA VAL A 6 -5.46 9.79 4.95
C VAL A 6 -5.77 10.48 6.28
N ARG A 7 -5.30 11.73 6.46
CA ARG A 7 -5.55 12.51 7.67
C ARG A 7 -7.04 12.76 7.89
N ALA A 8 -7.79 13.07 6.83
CA ALA A 8 -9.25 13.22 6.91
C ALA A 8 -9.95 11.89 7.27
N ALA A 9 -9.57 10.79 6.61
CA ALA A 9 -10.10 9.46 6.90
C ALA A 9 -9.83 9.02 8.34
N PHE A 10 -8.61 9.28 8.85
CA PHE A 10 -8.22 8.97 10.22
C PHE A 10 -8.89 9.91 11.24
N ALA A 11 -9.11 11.18 10.89
CA ALA A 11 -9.83 12.13 11.74
C ALA A 11 -11.28 11.69 11.95
N ALA A 12 -11.95 11.21 10.89
CA ALA A 12 -13.31 10.66 10.99
C ALA A 12 -13.38 9.42 11.91
N GLN A 13 -12.26 8.73 12.13
CA GLN A 13 -12.14 7.58 13.04
C GLN A 13 -11.54 7.95 14.42
N GLY A 14 -11.20 9.22 14.66
CA GLY A 14 -10.60 9.67 15.91
C GLY A 14 -9.16 9.19 16.14
N ILE A 15 -8.41 8.88 15.08
CA ILE A 15 -7.03 8.35 15.15
C ILE A 15 -6.02 9.17 14.33
N ALA A 16 -6.37 10.41 13.95
CA ALA A 16 -5.49 11.28 13.16
C ALA A 16 -4.18 11.63 13.86
N ASP A 17 -4.16 11.59 15.19
CA ASP A 17 -3.00 11.77 16.06
C ASP A 17 -1.97 10.64 15.93
N ARG A 18 -2.35 9.49 15.36
CA ARG A 18 -1.43 8.37 15.09
C ARG A 18 -0.57 8.58 13.85
N ILE A 19 -0.85 9.59 13.03
CA ILE A 19 -0.06 9.90 11.83
C ILE A 19 1.24 10.57 12.28
N ARG A 20 2.37 10.01 11.85
CA ARG A 20 3.70 10.58 12.04
C ARG A 20 4.26 10.98 10.69
N GLU A 21 4.60 12.26 10.53
CA GLU A 21 5.39 12.74 9.40
C GLU A 21 6.86 12.66 9.79
N LEU A 22 7.69 12.18 8.87
CA LEU A 22 9.12 11.97 9.08
C LEU A 22 9.89 13.02 8.28
N ASP A 23 10.89 13.63 8.89
CA ASP A 23 11.80 14.55 8.18
C ASP A 23 12.74 13.79 7.22
N GLU A 24 13.04 12.54 7.56
CA GLU A 24 13.83 11.62 6.74
C GLU A 24 12.97 10.94 5.68
N SER A 25 13.59 10.57 4.55
CA SER A 25 12.90 9.81 3.51
C SER A 25 12.42 8.46 4.01
N SER A 26 11.20 8.06 3.64
CA SER A 26 10.62 6.75 3.93
C SER A 26 10.27 5.97 2.66
N ALA A 27 10.92 6.29 1.53
CA ALA A 27 10.56 5.77 0.21
C ALA A 27 10.82 4.26 0.02
N THR A 28 11.66 3.67 0.88
CA THR A 28 11.91 2.22 0.90
C THR A 28 11.69 1.68 2.30
N VAL A 29 11.49 0.36 2.39
CA VAL A 29 11.34 -0.34 3.67
C VAL A 29 12.54 -0.08 4.58
N ALA A 30 13.76 -0.15 4.07
CA ALA A 30 14.98 0.08 4.86
C ALA A 30 15.05 1.51 5.40
N LEU A 31 14.75 2.51 4.56
CA LEU A 31 14.75 3.92 4.98
C LEU A 31 13.67 4.20 6.03
N ALA A 32 12.45 3.68 5.82
CA ALA A 32 11.36 3.82 6.79
C ALA A 32 11.67 3.14 8.12
N ALA A 33 12.27 1.94 8.07
CA ALA A 33 12.68 1.19 9.25
C ALA A 33 13.74 1.94 10.08
N GLN A 34 14.74 2.51 9.39
CA GLN A 34 15.76 3.35 10.00
C GLN A 34 15.15 4.59 10.67
N ALA A 35 14.35 5.36 9.94
CA ALA A 35 13.73 6.59 10.45
C ALA A 35 12.79 6.33 11.65
N LEU A 36 12.20 5.13 11.72
CA LEU A 36 11.32 4.72 12.82
C LEU A 36 12.03 3.94 13.94
N GLY A 37 13.33 3.64 13.78
CA GLY A 37 14.10 2.86 14.75
C GLY A 37 13.53 1.46 14.98
N CYS A 38 13.11 0.77 13.92
CA CYS A 38 12.48 -0.55 14.01
C CYS A 38 13.03 -1.53 12.97
N GLU A 39 12.72 -2.82 13.16
CA GLU A 39 13.09 -3.86 12.20
C GLU A 39 12.35 -3.68 10.86
N PRO A 40 13.01 -3.89 9.70
CA PRO A 40 12.39 -3.80 8.37
C PRO A 40 11.08 -4.59 8.21
N GLY A 41 10.99 -5.77 8.82
CA GLY A 41 9.77 -6.59 8.82
C GLY A 41 8.56 -5.96 9.52
N ARG A 42 8.75 -4.90 10.34
CA ARG A 42 7.65 -4.17 11.00
C ARG A 42 7.07 -3.05 10.13
N ILE A 43 7.72 -2.70 9.03
CA ILE A 43 7.18 -1.74 8.07
C ILE A 43 6.14 -2.45 7.22
N ALA A 44 4.93 -1.89 7.12
CA ALA A 44 3.95 -2.36 6.16
C ALA A 44 4.18 -1.68 4.80
N LYS A 45 4.13 -2.45 3.71
CA LYS A 45 4.16 -1.92 2.35
C LYS A 45 2.91 -2.35 1.60
N THR A 46 2.43 -1.48 0.72
CA THR A 46 1.34 -1.81 -0.20
C THR A 46 1.90 -2.14 -1.58
N LEU A 47 1.46 -3.27 -2.14
CA LEU A 47 1.82 -3.75 -3.47
C LEU A 47 0.57 -3.80 -4.35
N SER A 48 0.69 -3.35 -5.60
CA SER A 48 -0.41 -3.33 -6.56
C SER A 48 -0.25 -4.36 -7.67
N PHE A 49 -1.29 -5.16 -7.90
CA PHE A 49 -1.33 -6.24 -8.88
C PHE A 49 -2.46 -6.07 -9.89
N GLN A 50 -2.26 -6.61 -11.09
CA GLN A 50 -3.29 -6.77 -12.12
C GLN A 50 -4.35 -7.76 -11.62
N GLY A 51 -5.60 -7.32 -11.54
CA GLY A 51 -6.77 -8.19 -11.36
C GLY A 51 -7.57 -8.33 -12.65
N LYS A 52 -8.66 -9.10 -12.63
CA LYS A 52 -9.51 -9.35 -13.80
C LYS A 52 -10.24 -8.10 -14.28
N GLU A 53 -10.77 -7.32 -13.35
CA GLU A 53 -11.56 -6.11 -13.63
C GLU A 53 -10.88 -4.89 -13.01
N GLN A 54 -10.57 -4.98 -11.71
CA GLN A 54 -9.90 -3.94 -10.92
C GLN A 54 -8.51 -4.39 -10.46
N PRO A 55 -7.55 -3.47 -10.23
CA PRO A 55 -6.31 -3.77 -9.54
C PRO A 55 -6.56 -4.37 -8.16
N ILE A 56 -5.64 -5.23 -7.73
CA ILE A 56 -5.61 -5.85 -6.42
C ILE A 56 -4.52 -5.15 -5.60
N LEU A 57 -4.88 -4.63 -4.43
CA LEU A 57 -3.92 -4.08 -3.46
C LEU A 57 -3.65 -5.09 -2.34
N ILE A 58 -2.39 -5.37 -2.07
CA ILE A 58 -1.95 -6.22 -0.96
C ILE A 58 -1.10 -5.42 0.00
N VAL A 59 -1.43 -5.48 1.29
CA VAL A 59 -0.56 -5.02 2.37
C VAL A 59 0.27 -6.20 2.86
N ALA A 60 1.59 -6.06 2.82
CA ALA A 60 2.53 -7.06 3.29
C ALA A 60 3.54 -6.44 4.25
N ALA A 61 4.17 -7.26 5.09
CA ALA A 61 5.36 -6.87 5.83
C ALA A 61 6.49 -6.44 4.86
N GLY A 62 7.39 -5.58 5.32
CA GLY A 62 8.37 -4.90 4.47
C GLY A 62 9.28 -5.87 3.72
N GLU A 63 9.70 -6.93 4.39
CA GLU A 63 10.49 -8.02 3.82
C GLU A 63 9.64 -9.18 3.28
N GLY A 64 8.32 -9.11 3.52
CA GLY A 64 7.35 -10.05 2.98
C GLY A 64 7.34 -10.07 1.45
N LYS A 65 7.15 -11.27 0.90
CA LYS A 65 7.01 -11.52 -0.54
C LYS A 65 5.66 -12.18 -0.79
N ILE A 66 5.14 -11.98 -1.99
CA ILE A 66 3.89 -12.63 -2.41
C ILE A 66 4.16 -14.08 -2.75
N ASP A 67 3.38 -14.96 -2.11
CA ASP A 67 3.27 -16.35 -2.52
C ASP A 67 2.35 -16.44 -3.74
N ASN A 68 2.91 -16.77 -4.90
CA ASN A 68 2.18 -16.85 -6.17
C ASN A 68 1.09 -17.93 -6.18
N HIS A 69 1.29 -19.02 -5.43
CA HIS A 69 0.30 -20.10 -5.34
C HIS A 69 -0.92 -19.62 -4.55
N ARG A 70 -0.70 -19.13 -3.32
CA ARG A 70 -1.77 -18.58 -2.47
C ARG A 70 -2.48 -17.41 -3.14
N PHE A 71 -1.73 -16.53 -3.82
CA PHE A 71 -2.31 -15.43 -4.58
C PHE A 71 -3.27 -15.95 -5.66
N LYS A 72 -2.84 -16.95 -6.44
CA LYS A 72 -3.66 -17.51 -7.51
C LYS A 72 -4.89 -18.24 -6.96
N GLU A 73 -4.74 -18.99 -5.87
CA GLU A 73 -5.86 -19.64 -5.18
C GLU A 73 -6.89 -18.61 -4.68
N ARG A 74 -6.41 -17.50 -4.10
CA ARG A 74 -7.26 -16.46 -3.52
C ARG A 74 -7.98 -15.62 -4.58
N PHE A 75 -7.28 -15.23 -5.65
CA PHE A 75 -7.77 -14.24 -6.62
C PHE A 75 -8.09 -14.82 -8.01
N GLY A 76 -7.76 -16.08 -8.26
CA GLY A 76 -8.04 -16.75 -9.54
C GLY A 76 -7.26 -16.18 -10.74
N VAL A 77 -6.20 -15.40 -10.50
CA VAL A 77 -5.29 -14.85 -11.52
C VAL A 77 -3.84 -14.94 -11.04
N LYS A 78 -2.88 -14.92 -11.97
CA LYS A 78 -1.45 -14.89 -11.61
C LYS A 78 -1.10 -13.54 -10.98
N ALA A 79 -0.23 -13.55 -9.97
CA ALA A 79 0.33 -12.32 -9.42
C ALA A 79 1.22 -11.64 -10.46
N LYS A 80 0.72 -10.55 -11.03
CA LYS A 80 1.49 -9.67 -11.92
C LYS A 80 1.34 -8.25 -11.40
N MET A 81 2.45 -7.59 -11.07
CA MET A 81 2.39 -6.21 -10.58
C MET A 81 1.87 -5.26 -11.68
N LEU A 82 1.22 -4.18 -11.28
CA LEU A 82 0.95 -3.06 -12.19
C LEU A 82 2.28 -2.45 -12.66
N ALA A 83 2.30 -1.95 -13.90
CA ALA A 83 3.42 -1.14 -14.35
C ALA A 83 3.43 0.19 -13.57
N SER A 84 4.61 0.69 -13.24
CA SER A 84 4.79 1.88 -12.38
C SER A 84 4.02 3.10 -12.90
N GLU A 85 3.92 3.23 -14.22
CA GLU A 85 3.26 4.32 -14.92
C GLU A 85 1.73 4.25 -14.80
N GLU A 86 1.17 3.04 -14.62
CA GLU A 86 -0.27 2.81 -14.48
C GLU A 86 -0.77 3.03 -13.03
N VAL A 87 0.14 2.99 -12.04
CA VAL A 87 -0.22 3.04 -10.62
C VAL A 87 -0.94 4.34 -10.25
N PRO A 88 -0.47 5.54 -10.63
CA PRO A 88 -1.16 6.80 -10.30
C PRO A 88 -2.59 6.86 -10.84
N GLU A 89 -2.80 6.42 -12.08
CA GLU A 89 -4.10 6.46 -12.74
C GLU A 89 -5.07 5.43 -12.13
N ARG A 90 -4.60 4.21 -11.90
CA ARG A 90 -5.45 3.10 -11.47
C ARG A 90 -5.66 3.01 -9.97
N ILE A 91 -4.71 3.53 -9.18
CA ILE A 91 -4.72 3.45 -7.70
C ILE A 91 -4.95 4.82 -7.07
N GLY A 92 -4.68 5.92 -7.78
CA GLY A 92 -4.80 7.28 -7.24
C GLY A 92 -3.60 7.72 -6.38
N HIS A 93 -2.53 6.91 -6.34
CA HIS A 93 -1.31 7.16 -5.57
C HIS A 93 -0.07 6.98 -6.44
N ALA A 94 0.98 7.77 -6.17
CA ALA A 94 2.28 7.54 -6.80
C ALA A 94 2.93 6.25 -6.28
N VAL A 95 3.81 5.65 -7.10
CA VAL A 95 4.64 4.51 -6.69
C VAL A 95 5.48 4.90 -5.46
N GLY A 96 5.61 3.97 -4.49
CA GLY A 96 6.30 4.22 -3.23
C GLY A 96 5.49 4.98 -2.17
N GLY A 97 4.31 5.52 -2.53
CA GLY A 97 3.42 6.27 -1.62
C GLY A 97 1.99 5.73 -1.58
N VAL A 98 1.78 4.47 -1.98
CA VAL A 98 0.47 3.81 -1.98
C VAL A 98 0.03 3.54 -0.54
N CYS A 99 -0.92 4.33 -0.06
CA CYS A 99 -1.48 4.17 1.27
C CYS A 99 -2.67 3.20 1.25
N PRO A 100 -2.74 2.21 2.15
CA PRO A 100 -3.87 1.27 2.19
C PRO A 100 -5.11 1.85 2.90
N PHE A 101 -5.07 3.11 3.34
CA PHE A 101 -6.12 3.73 4.14
C PHE A 101 -6.82 4.91 3.47
N ALA A 102 -6.27 5.43 2.37
CA ALA A 102 -6.93 6.48 1.60
C ALA A 102 -7.93 5.88 0.62
N ASP A 103 -8.94 6.67 0.27
CA ASP A 103 -9.90 6.32 -0.77
C ASP A 103 -9.17 6.03 -2.08
N ALA A 104 -9.14 4.74 -2.44
CA ALA A 104 -8.77 4.33 -3.77
C ALA A 104 -9.93 4.68 -4.73
N PRO A 105 -9.65 5.01 -6.01
CA PRO A 105 -10.72 5.25 -6.97
C PRO A 105 -11.65 4.02 -7.04
N PRO A 106 -12.93 4.17 -7.43
CA PRO A 106 -13.88 3.06 -7.50
C PRO A 106 -13.40 1.88 -8.35
N SER A 107 -12.47 2.16 -9.26
CA SER A 107 -11.79 1.20 -10.12
C SER A 107 -10.75 0.33 -9.40
N CYS A 108 -10.50 0.53 -8.10
CA CYS A 108 -9.48 -0.13 -7.31
C CYS A 108 -10.09 -0.95 -6.17
N SER A 109 -9.61 -2.20 -5.99
CA SER A 109 -10.08 -3.04 -4.89
C SER A 109 -9.68 -2.48 -3.53
N SER A 110 -10.52 -2.69 -2.50
CA SER A 110 -10.10 -2.48 -1.12
C SER A 110 -8.85 -3.33 -0.78
N PRO A 111 -7.84 -2.79 -0.08
CA PRO A 111 -6.63 -3.51 0.27
C PRO A 111 -6.90 -4.81 1.02
N LYS A 112 -6.13 -5.84 0.69
CA LYS A 112 -6.18 -7.16 1.34
C LYS A 112 -4.88 -7.41 2.10
N ILE A 113 -4.98 -7.99 3.28
CA ILE A 113 -3.81 -8.50 4.02
C ILE A 113 -3.67 -9.98 3.63
N LEU A 114 -2.46 -10.37 3.21
CA LEU A 114 -2.10 -11.75 2.89
C LEU A 114 -0.81 -12.14 3.61
#